data_AF-A0A8T3Y4Q0-F1
#
_entry.id   AF-A0A8T3Y4Q0-F1
#
_cell.length_a   1.000
_cell.length_b   1.000
_cell.length_c   1.000
_cell.angle_alpha   90.00
_cell.angle_beta   90.00
_cell.angle_gamma   90.00
#
_symmetry.space_group_name_H-M   'P 1'
#
loop_
_entity.id
_entity.type
_entity.pdbx_description
1 polymer ?
#
loop_
_entity_poly.entity_id
_entity_poly.type
_entity_poly.pdbx_seq_one_letter_code
_entity_poly.pdbx_strand_id
1 'polypeptide(L)'
;MHTVVPGDKNTVPDGLIVEEAQNRGVGVFSPDLFFDHLVNNYRMAEQLYGEKLLRLITGYSGAYLERNLRLPEFKKVLKQQLTDNIQKLEDTGMLDKDGKITAEGFSIGALAVVLEELNMPAGTGLQETHKGKTAGKIGERDDTRTYHRGDTYRDINVRKTISQLIKHGKTAITPQDLIISTRKHTGTVNIIYALDSSASMKGTKLHACRRAGIALAYRALQRKDKVGIIIFGERVKDAVAPTTDFSILAEKMMHMTATRQTNFVDMIQHASELLTNQTGQKHVLILSDALPTSGTDPKEDAKRVIANAHSQGITFSLIGVKLNTEGLDLARHLVELGGGKLYQVNDAGEVKGMVLEEYERITSNAHL
;
A
#
# COMPACT_ATOMS: atom_id res chain seq x y z
N MET A 1 -8.28 19.85 25.45
CA MET A 1 -8.01 19.14 24.18
C MET A 1 -7.82 17.68 24.54
N HIS A 2 -8.84 16.86 24.32
CA HIS A 2 -8.70 15.41 24.44
C HIS A 2 -8.09 14.92 23.14
N THR A 3 -6.80 14.61 23.16
CA THR A 3 -6.15 13.87 22.08
C THR A 3 -6.82 12.50 22.02
N VAL A 4 -7.62 12.25 20.99
CA VAL A 4 -8.25 10.95 20.77
C VAL A 4 -7.12 9.95 20.54
N VAL A 5 -6.93 9.04 21.50
CA VAL A 5 -5.86 8.06 21.41
C VAL A 5 -6.20 7.08 20.29
N PRO A 6 -5.28 6.85 19.33
CA PRO A 6 -5.45 5.84 18.29
C PRO A 6 -5.40 4.45 18.92
N GLY A 7 -6.57 3.96 19.37
CA GLY A 7 -6.66 2.71 20.13
C GLY A 7 -8.03 2.45 20.77
N ASP A 8 -8.95 3.41 20.77
CA ASP A 8 -10.31 3.15 21.23
C ASP A 8 -11.04 2.24 20.22
N LYS A 9 -11.68 1.17 20.69
CA LYS A 9 -12.33 0.18 19.81
C LYS A 9 -13.42 0.81 18.92
N ASN A 10 -13.92 1.98 19.33
CA ASN A 10 -14.97 2.72 18.64
C ASN A 10 -14.44 3.69 17.57
N THR A 11 -13.15 4.01 17.53
CA THR A 11 -12.59 4.98 16.56
C THR A 11 -12.32 4.35 15.19
N VAL A 12 -12.16 3.02 15.12
CA VAL A 12 -11.90 2.31 13.85
C VAL A 12 -13.13 2.31 12.94
N PRO A 13 -14.35 1.91 13.38
CA PRO A 13 -15.54 2.00 12.54
C PRO A 13 -15.80 3.43 12.05
N ASP A 14 -15.61 4.43 12.91
CA ASP A 14 -15.80 5.84 12.59
C ASP A 14 -14.79 6.33 11.55
N GLY A 15 -13.51 5.97 11.68
CA GLY A 15 -12.50 6.29 10.67
C GLY A 15 -12.78 5.63 9.30
N LEU A 16 -13.33 4.42 9.29
CA LEU A 16 -13.74 3.75 8.05
C LEU A 16 -14.92 4.46 7.36
N ILE A 17 -15.80 5.17 8.09
CA ILE A 17 -16.87 5.97 7.50
C ILE A 17 -16.26 7.12 6.68
N VAL A 18 -15.31 7.84 7.28
CA VAL A 18 -14.62 8.97 6.63
C VAL A 18 -13.89 8.52 5.36
N GLU A 19 -13.18 7.39 5.46
CA GLU A 19 -12.41 6.85 4.35
C GLU A 19 -13.31 6.42 3.17
N GLU A 20 -14.39 5.68 3.45
CA GLU A 20 -15.30 5.23 2.39
C GLU A 20 -16.08 6.39 1.74
N ALA A 21 -16.46 7.40 2.52
CA ALA A 21 -17.08 8.61 2.00
C ALA A 21 -16.14 9.35 1.04
N GLN A 22 -14.87 9.51 1.41
CA GLN A 22 -13.87 10.13 0.56
C GLN A 22 -13.68 9.37 -0.75
N ASN A 23 -13.60 8.04 -0.69
CA ASN A 23 -13.46 7.19 -1.89
C ASN A 23 -14.63 7.34 -2.86
N ARG A 24 -15.83 7.56 -2.34
CA ARG A 24 -17.05 7.78 -3.12
C ARG A 24 -17.21 9.23 -3.58
N GLY A 25 -16.33 10.14 -3.15
CA GLY A 25 -16.42 11.57 -3.46
C GLY A 25 -17.52 12.28 -2.67
N VAL A 26 -17.92 11.73 -1.54
CA VAL A 26 -18.87 12.35 -0.61
C VAL A 26 -18.09 13.34 0.24
N GLY A 27 -18.14 14.62 -0.12
CA GLY A 27 -17.39 15.67 0.56
C GLY A 27 -18.09 16.29 1.76
N VAL A 28 -19.39 16.04 1.94
CA VAL A 28 -20.22 16.61 3.00
C VAL A 28 -21.16 15.55 3.57
N PHE A 29 -21.17 15.43 4.89
CA PHE A 29 -22.07 14.58 5.64
C PHE A 29 -23.26 15.40 6.13
N SER A 30 -24.43 15.13 5.55
CA SER A 30 -25.69 15.73 5.99
C SER A 30 -26.70 14.63 6.30
N PRO A 31 -27.19 14.53 7.56
CA PRO A 31 -28.18 13.52 7.92
C PRO A 31 -29.42 13.56 7.01
N ASP A 32 -29.91 14.77 6.70
CA ASP A 32 -31.07 14.96 5.84
C ASP A 32 -30.81 14.52 4.40
N LEU A 33 -29.66 14.85 3.81
CA LEU A 33 -29.34 14.39 2.45
C LEU A 33 -29.22 12.87 2.35
N PHE A 34 -28.53 12.24 3.31
CA PHE A 34 -28.43 10.77 3.36
C PHE A 34 -29.81 10.13 3.51
N PHE A 35 -30.63 10.64 4.43
CA PHE A 35 -31.97 10.16 4.67
C PHE A 35 -32.87 10.30 3.43
N ASP A 36 -32.87 11.46 2.80
CA ASP A 36 -33.69 11.74 1.62
C ASP A 36 -33.30 10.85 0.44
N HIS A 37 -32.01 10.65 0.19
CA HIS A 37 -31.55 9.72 -0.85
C HIS A 37 -32.00 8.29 -0.57
N LEU A 38 -31.85 7.81 0.67
CA LEU A 38 -32.25 6.46 1.07
C LEU A 38 -33.77 6.24 0.92
N VAL A 39 -34.57 7.18 1.38
CA VAL A 39 -36.04 7.05 1.39
C VAL A 39 -36.64 7.22 -0.01
N ASN A 40 -36.12 8.14 -0.82
CA ASN A 40 -36.67 8.43 -2.14
C ASN A 40 -36.24 7.39 -3.19
N ASN A 41 -34.96 6.98 -3.17
CA ASN A 41 -34.44 6.00 -4.12
C ASN A 41 -33.25 5.24 -3.54
N TYR A 42 -33.55 4.15 -2.81
CA TYR A 42 -32.53 3.30 -2.21
C TYR A 42 -31.47 2.80 -3.21
N ARG A 43 -31.87 2.40 -4.43
CA ARG A 43 -30.91 1.91 -5.44
C ARG A 43 -29.94 3.00 -5.88
N MET A 44 -30.42 4.23 -6.05
CA MET A 44 -29.56 5.37 -6.38
C MET A 44 -28.64 5.73 -5.21
N ALA A 45 -29.16 5.70 -3.97
CA ALA A 45 -28.37 5.89 -2.77
C ALA A 45 -27.27 4.83 -2.61
N GLU A 46 -27.58 3.56 -2.86
CA GLU A 46 -26.61 2.46 -2.82
C GLU A 46 -25.54 2.61 -3.90
N GLN A 47 -25.89 3.09 -5.10
CA GLN A 47 -24.90 3.41 -6.13
C GLN A 47 -23.98 4.56 -5.72
N LEU A 48 -24.56 5.62 -5.13
CA LEU A 48 -23.83 6.82 -4.73
C LEU A 48 -22.89 6.56 -3.54
N TYR A 49 -23.42 5.96 -2.47
CA TYR A 49 -22.72 5.78 -1.21
C TYR A 49 -22.02 4.43 -1.09
N GLY A 50 -22.54 3.39 -1.74
CA GLY A 50 -22.05 2.02 -1.61
C GLY A 50 -22.55 1.33 -0.34
N GLU A 51 -22.70 0.00 -0.41
CA GLU A 51 -23.21 -0.83 0.69
C GLU A 51 -22.35 -0.70 1.96
N LYS A 52 -21.02 -0.66 1.84
CA LYS A 52 -20.12 -0.59 3.00
C LYS A 52 -20.32 0.71 3.79
N LEU A 53 -20.36 1.86 3.11
CA LEU A 53 -20.58 3.15 3.77
C LEU A 53 -21.97 3.20 4.41
N LEU A 54 -23.01 2.78 3.69
CA LEU A 54 -24.38 2.74 4.22
C LEU A 54 -24.47 1.85 5.45
N ARG A 55 -23.81 0.69 5.45
CA ARG A 55 -23.76 -0.20 6.61
C ARG A 55 -23.02 0.41 7.79
N LEU A 56 -21.88 1.07 7.55
CA LEU A 56 -21.11 1.71 8.62
C LEU A 56 -21.86 2.89 9.25
N ILE A 57 -22.50 3.74 8.44
CA ILE A 57 -23.17 4.94 8.93
C ILE A 57 -24.57 4.68 9.48
N THR A 58 -25.28 3.65 9.02
CA THR A 58 -26.63 3.31 9.51
C THR A 58 -26.64 2.16 10.51
N GLY A 59 -25.62 1.31 10.52
CA GLY A 59 -25.60 0.06 11.29
C GLY A 59 -26.43 -1.07 10.67
N TYR A 60 -27.09 -0.85 9.54
CA TYR A 60 -27.97 -1.84 8.90
C TYR A 60 -27.39 -2.36 7.58
N SER A 61 -27.67 -3.63 7.25
CA SER A 61 -27.33 -4.17 5.93
C SER A 61 -28.19 -3.55 4.83
N GLY A 62 -27.70 -3.53 3.59
CA GLY A 62 -28.44 -2.99 2.46
C GLY A 62 -29.81 -3.64 2.27
N ALA A 63 -29.85 -4.98 2.36
CA ALA A 63 -31.11 -5.74 2.29
C ALA A 63 -32.10 -5.37 3.41
N TYR A 64 -31.60 -5.05 4.62
CA TYR A 64 -32.46 -4.61 5.72
C TYR A 64 -33.00 -3.20 5.47
N LEU A 65 -32.17 -2.29 4.97
CA LEU A 65 -32.59 -0.94 4.59
C LEU A 65 -33.69 -1.00 3.52
N GLU A 66 -33.44 -1.67 2.39
CA GLU A 66 -34.38 -1.74 1.26
C GLU A 66 -35.75 -2.30 1.68
N ARG A 67 -35.77 -3.30 2.56
CA ARG A 67 -37.00 -3.94 3.05
C ARG A 67 -37.79 -3.05 4.02
N ASN A 68 -37.10 -2.31 4.90
CA ASN A 68 -37.73 -1.62 6.02
C ASN A 68 -37.98 -0.12 5.78
N LEU A 69 -37.39 0.47 4.74
CA LEU A 69 -37.59 1.90 4.38
C LEU A 69 -39.06 2.27 4.08
N ARG A 70 -39.97 1.31 3.91
CA ARG A 70 -41.41 1.58 3.75
C ARG A 70 -42.11 1.87 5.09
N LEU A 71 -41.52 1.46 6.20
CA LEU A 71 -42.13 1.56 7.53
C LEU A 71 -41.88 2.96 8.14
N PRO A 72 -42.93 3.72 8.49
CA PRO A 72 -42.77 5.07 9.06
C PRO A 72 -41.96 5.10 10.36
N GLU A 73 -42.14 4.10 11.23
CA GLU A 73 -41.39 4.01 12.49
C GLU A 73 -39.90 3.73 12.24
N PHE A 74 -39.57 2.89 11.26
CA PHE A 74 -38.18 2.67 10.88
C PHE A 74 -37.53 3.93 10.32
N LYS A 75 -38.25 4.72 9.51
CA LYS A 75 -37.76 6.00 9.00
C LYS A 75 -37.37 6.96 10.13
N LYS A 76 -38.17 7.06 11.18
CA LYS A 76 -37.86 7.91 12.35
C LYS A 76 -36.57 7.46 13.05
N VAL A 77 -36.46 6.14 13.30
CA VAL A 77 -35.26 5.54 13.94
C VAL A 77 -34.02 5.76 13.07
N LEU A 78 -34.13 5.49 11.77
CA LEU A 78 -33.02 5.67 10.83
C LEU A 78 -32.54 7.12 10.78
N LYS A 79 -33.47 8.09 10.74
CA LYS A 79 -33.12 9.51 10.76
C LYS A 79 -32.37 9.89 12.03
N GLN A 80 -32.89 9.49 13.19
CA GLN A 80 -32.22 9.74 14.47
C GLN A 80 -30.82 9.13 14.50
N GLN A 81 -30.68 7.88 14.05
CA GLN A 81 -29.40 7.18 14.05
C GLN A 81 -28.37 7.81 13.11
N LEU A 82 -28.79 8.29 11.94
CA LEU A 82 -27.94 9.08 11.05
C LEU A 82 -27.46 10.37 11.72
N THR A 83 -28.37 11.09 12.39
CA THR A 83 -28.02 12.30 13.13
C THR A 83 -27.02 12.01 14.25
N ASP A 84 -27.28 11.01 15.08
CA ASP A 84 -26.42 10.65 16.21
C ASP A 84 -25.02 10.22 15.74
N ASN A 85 -24.94 9.41 14.69
CA ASN A 85 -23.67 8.95 14.15
C ASN A 85 -22.87 10.07 13.49
N ILE A 86 -23.51 10.99 12.76
CA ILE A 86 -22.82 12.15 12.17
C ILE A 86 -22.36 13.11 13.27
N GLN A 87 -23.19 13.36 14.30
CA GLN A 87 -22.80 14.18 15.45
C GLN A 87 -21.58 13.59 16.17
N LYS A 88 -21.54 12.26 16.35
CA LYS A 88 -20.38 11.58 16.92
C LYS A 88 -19.09 11.81 16.11
N LEU A 89 -19.19 11.85 14.78
CA LEU A 89 -18.03 12.16 13.91
C LEU A 89 -17.57 13.63 14.06
N GLU A 90 -18.51 14.57 14.27
CA GLU A 90 -18.18 15.95 14.60
C GLU A 90 -17.51 16.06 15.99
N ASP A 91 -18.07 15.38 16.99
CA ASP A 91 -17.58 15.43 18.38
C ASP A 91 -16.18 14.81 18.52
N THR A 92 -15.85 13.83 17.67
CA THR A 92 -14.52 13.20 17.59
C THR A 92 -13.54 13.98 16.73
N GLY A 93 -13.95 15.13 16.17
CA GLY A 93 -13.11 15.99 15.35
C GLY A 93 -12.89 15.48 13.92
N MET A 94 -13.56 14.41 13.50
CA MET A 94 -13.44 13.87 12.14
C MET A 94 -14.17 14.73 11.10
N LEU A 95 -15.25 15.41 11.53
CA LEU A 95 -16.02 16.35 10.73
C LEU A 95 -16.00 17.75 11.36
N ASP A 96 -16.08 18.78 10.53
CA ASP A 96 -16.37 20.14 10.97
C ASP A 96 -17.88 20.38 11.11
N LYS A 97 -18.26 21.58 11.57
CA LYS A 97 -19.68 21.96 11.75
C LYS A 97 -20.48 22.06 10.45
N ASP A 98 -19.81 22.10 9.30
CA ASP A 98 -20.44 22.06 7.98
C ASP A 98 -20.59 20.61 7.48
N GLY A 99 -20.20 19.61 8.27
CA GLY A 99 -20.18 18.20 7.90
C GLY A 99 -19.05 17.83 6.94
N LYS A 100 -18.01 18.66 6.78
CA LYS A 100 -16.85 18.35 5.93
C LYS A 100 -15.78 17.60 6.71
N ILE A 101 -15.06 16.72 6.02
CA ILE A 101 -13.96 15.95 6.61
C ILE A 101 -12.80 16.89 6.99
N THR A 102 -12.34 16.80 8.23
CA THR A 102 -11.19 17.56 8.74
C THR A 102 -9.86 16.87 8.44
N ALA A 103 -8.74 17.58 8.62
CA ALA A 103 -7.40 16.98 8.54
C ALA A 103 -7.22 15.80 9.52
N GLU A 104 -7.75 15.93 10.74
CA GLU A 104 -7.71 14.86 11.75
C GLU A 104 -8.58 13.66 11.34
N GLY A 105 -9.75 13.90 10.73
CA GLY A 105 -10.58 12.88 10.12
C GLY A 105 -9.86 12.07 9.05
N PHE A 106 -9.07 12.73 8.19
CA PHE A 106 -8.23 12.02 7.20
C PHE A 106 -7.17 11.13 7.88
N SER A 107 -6.51 11.62 8.93
CA SER A 107 -5.51 10.84 9.67
C SER A 107 -6.13 9.63 10.36
N ILE A 108 -7.28 9.80 11.01
CA ILE A 108 -7.99 8.71 11.69
C ILE A 108 -8.50 7.69 10.67
N GLY A 109 -9.03 8.13 9.52
CA GLY A 109 -9.42 7.23 8.43
C GLY A 109 -8.25 6.39 7.91
N ALA A 110 -7.08 7.01 7.70
CA ALA A 110 -5.89 6.29 7.27
C ALA A 110 -5.44 5.25 8.30
N LEU A 111 -5.45 5.61 9.60
CA LEU A 111 -5.12 4.69 10.67
C LEU A 111 -6.15 3.56 10.79
N ALA A 112 -7.44 3.85 10.60
CA ALA A 112 -8.49 2.84 10.60
C ALA A 112 -8.30 1.82 9.48
N VAL A 113 -7.90 2.26 8.28
CA VAL A 113 -7.49 1.37 7.20
C VAL A 113 -6.30 0.52 7.61
N VAL A 114 -5.25 1.10 8.18
CA VAL A 114 -4.09 0.33 8.69
C VAL A 114 -4.54 -0.74 9.67
N LEU A 115 -5.34 -0.37 10.67
CA LEU A 115 -5.83 -1.29 11.69
C LEU A 115 -6.74 -2.38 11.10
N GLU A 116 -7.58 -2.04 10.13
CA GLU A 116 -8.37 -3.01 9.37
C GLU A 116 -7.43 -4.01 8.66
N GLU A 117 -6.36 -3.53 8.04
CA GLU A 117 -5.33 -4.38 7.41
C GLU A 117 -4.56 -5.25 8.42
N LEU A 118 -4.22 -4.73 9.61
CA LEU A 118 -3.54 -5.52 10.67
C LEU A 118 -4.42 -6.64 11.21
N ASN A 119 -5.72 -6.41 11.26
CA ASN A 119 -6.69 -7.38 11.74
C ASN A 119 -7.14 -8.36 10.65
N MET A 120 -6.77 -8.14 9.38
CA MET A 120 -6.96 -9.15 8.35
C MET A 120 -6.00 -10.31 8.61
N PRO A 121 -6.51 -11.55 8.77
CA PRO A 121 -5.63 -12.71 8.84
C PRO A 121 -4.78 -12.74 7.57
N ALA A 122 -3.49 -13.06 7.73
CA ALA A 122 -2.47 -13.08 6.67
C ALA A 122 -2.80 -14.00 5.46
N GLY A 123 -3.99 -14.58 5.39
CA GLY A 123 -4.45 -15.51 4.36
C GLY A 123 -5.80 -15.20 3.70
N THR A 124 -6.49 -14.08 3.97
CA THR A 124 -7.82 -13.81 3.35
C THR A 124 -7.80 -12.89 2.12
N GLY A 125 -6.62 -12.50 1.62
CA GLY A 125 -6.46 -11.75 0.36
C GLY A 125 -5.48 -12.36 -0.64
N LEU A 126 -4.74 -13.40 -0.25
CA LEU A 126 -4.00 -14.25 -1.19
C LEU A 126 -4.93 -15.38 -1.62
N GLN A 127 -5.78 -15.11 -2.60
CA GLN A 127 -6.40 -16.19 -3.35
C GLN A 127 -5.27 -16.97 -4.02
N GLU A 128 -5.23 -18.29 -3.80
CA GLU A 128 -4.23 -19.23 -4.32
C GLU A 128 -4.28 -19.34 -5.86
N THR A 129 -3.96 -18.29 -6.61
CA THR A 129 -3.84 -18.36 -8.07
C THR A 129 -2.36 -18.49 -8.44
N HIS A 130 -2.04 -19.70 -8.92
CA HIS A 130 -0.74 -20.19 -9.40
C HIS A 130 0.33 -20.46 -8.32
N LYS A 131 0.15 -21.60 -7.63
CA LYS A 131 1.25 -22.44 -7.15
C LYS A 131 2.18 -22.83 -8.32
N GLY A 132 3.15 -21.97 -8.61
CA GLY A 132 4.42 -22.42 -9.17
C GLY A 132 5.10 -23.28 -8.11
N LYS A 133 5.27 -24.57 -8.39
CA LYS A 133 6.01 -25.49 -7.52
C LYS A 133 7.46 -25.01 -7.37
N THR A 134 7.75 -24.33 -6.27
CA THR A 134 9.08 -24.37 -5.67
C THR A 134 8.88 -24.48 -4.18
N ALA A 135 9.24 -25.66 -3.64
CA ALA A 135 9.27 -25.90 -2.21
C ALA A 135 10.38 -25.04 -1.59
N GLY A 136 10.03 -23.82 -1.19
CA GLY A 136 10.87 -22.96 -0.36
C GLY A 136 10.49 -23.14 1.11
N LYS A 137 11.32 -23.86 1.88
CA LYS A 137 11.24 -23.88 3.35
C LYS A 137 11.49 -22.46 3.86
N ILE A 138 10.48 -21.82 4.44
CA ILE A 138 10.62 -20.53 5.13
C ILE A 138 11.37 -20.73 6.46
N GLY A 139 12.42 -19.93 6.67
CA GLY A 139 13.14 -19.73 7.94
C GLY A 139 14.67 -19.72 7.79
N GLU A 140 15.28 -18.52 7.82
CA GLU A 140 16.69 -18.13 7.62
C GLU A 140 17.78 -19.22 7.75
N ARG A 141 18.47 -19.48 6.63
CA ARG A 141 19.85 -19.99 6.70
C ARG A 141 20.77 -18.79 6.87
N ASP A 142 21.05 -18.48 8.14
CA ASP A 142 22.23 -17.76 8.57
C ASP A 142 23.44 -18.33 7.79
N ASP A 143 24.01 -17.54 6.88
CA ASP A 143 25.14 -18.00 6.10
C ASP A 143 26.34 -18.08 7.05
N THR A 144 27.04 -19.21 7.01
CA THR A 144 28.08 -19.47 8.00
C THR A 144 29.37 -19.80 7.31
N ARG A 145 30.43 -19.12 7.74
CA ARG A 145 31.78 -19.38 7.26
C ARG A 145 32.72 -19.65 8.43
N THR A 146 33.88 -20.18 8.10
CA THR A 146 34.98 -20.34 9.03
C THR A 146 35.52 -18.96 9.44
N TYR A 147 35.95 -18.86 10.69
CA TYR A 147 36.60 -17.69 11.26
C TYR A 147 37.90 -17.34 10.53
N HIS A 148 38.11 -16.04 10.30
CA HIS A 148 39.36 -15.46 9.81
C HIS A 148 39.85 -14.38 10.79
N ARG A 149 41.16 -14.13 10.76
CA ARG A 149 41.80 -13.13 11.63
C ARG A 149 41.28 -11.73 11.24
N GLY A 150 40.43 -11.15 12.09
CA GLY A 150 39.74 -9.87 11.84
C GLY A 150 38.24 -9.91 12.17
N ASP A 151 37.66 -11.09 12.35
CA ASP A 151 36.24 -11.23 12.68
C ASP A 151 35.92 -10.84 14.13
N THR A 152 34.75 -10.24 14.34
CA THR A 152 34.28 -9.83 15.66
C THR A 152 33.90 -11.05 16.50
N TYR A 153 34.33 -11.07 17.77
CA TYR A 153 33.97 -12.13 18.72
C TYR A 153 32.45 -12.28 18.93
N ARG A 154 31.66 -11.23 18.68
CA ARG A 154 30.19 -11.23 18.82
C ARG A 154 29.47 -12.04 17.74
N ASP A 155 30.13 -12.29 16.62
CA ASP A 155 29.54 -12.97 15.46
C ASP A 155 29.83 -14.48 15.48
N ILE A 156 30.47 -15.01 16.53
CA ILE A 156 30.75 -16.44 16.69
C ILE A 156 29.46 -17.21 16.99
N ASN A 157 29.14 -18.18 16.14
CA ASN A 157 28.02 -19.11 16.33
C ASN A 157 28.44 -20.28 17.23
N VAL A 158 28.39 -20.05 18.54
CA VAL A 158 28.81 -21.03 19.56
C VAL A 158 28.14 -22.39 19.37
N ARG A 159 26.83 -22.40 19.09
CA ARG A 159 26.05 -23.63 18.91
C ARG A 159 26.55 -24.45 17.72
N LYS A 160 26.80 -23.81 16.58
CA LYS A 160 27.23 -24.49 15.34
C LYS A 160 28.68 -24.93 15.42
N THR A 161 29.55 -24.13 16.04
CA THR A 161 30.93 -24.53 16.38
C THR A 161 30.96 -25.77 17.25
N ILE A 162 30.24 -25.80 18.38
CA ILE A 162 30.19 -26.98 19.26
C ILE A 162 29.62 -28.19 18.52
N SER A 163 28.55 -27.99 17.74
CA SER A 163 27.93 -29.07 16.97
C SER A 163 28.89 -29.68 15.93
N GLN A 164 29.71 -28.87 15.26
CA GLN A 164 30.74 -29.36 14.34
C GLN A 164 31.89 -30.06 15.07
N LEU A 165 32.35 -29.52 16.19
CA LEU A 165 33.40 -30.14 17.00
C LEU A 165 33.00 -31.55 17.48
N ILE A 166 31.76 -31.70 17.98
CA ILE A 166 31.20 -33.00 18.37
C ILE A 166 31.12 -33.93 17.15
N LYS A 167 30.62 -33.44 16.02
CA LYS A 167 30.52 -34.23 14.77
C LYS A 167 31.87 -34.73 14.29
N HIS A 168 32.93 -33.95 14.48
CA HIS A 168 34.30 -34.30 14.07
C HIS A 168 35.12 -34.98 15.19
N GLY A 169 34.52 -35.26 16.35
CA GLY A 169 35.20 -35.94 17.46
C GLY A 169 36.35 -35.12 18.07
N LYS A 170 36.35 -33.80 17.90
CA LYS A 170 37.40 -32.93 18.43
C LYS A 170 37.13 -32.58 19.89
N THR A 171 38.13 -32.74 20.74
CA THR A 171 38.11 -32.39 22.18
C THR A 171 38.76 -31.05 22.49
N ALA A 172 39.47 -30.45 21.53
CA ALA A 172 40.09 -29.13 21.64
C ALA A 172 39.60 -28.20 20.54
N ILE A 173 39.38 -26.93 20.88
CA ILE A 173 38.89 -25.90 19.97
C ILE A 173 40.08 -25.13 19.39
N THR A 174 40.21 -25.11 18.06
CA THR A 174 41.16 -24.22 17.37
C THR A 174 40.42 -23.04 16.72
N PRO A 175 41.08 -21.90 16.44
CA PRO A 175 40.45 -20.78 15.74
C PRO A 175 39.80 -21.18 14.40
N GLN A 176 40.32 -22.21 13.72
CA GLN A 176 39.78 -22.75 12.47
C GLN A 176 38.46 -23.53 12.66
N ASP A 177 38.10 -23.88 13.90
CA ASP A 177 36.84 -24.54 14.23
C ASP A 177 35.72 -23.54 14.58
N LEU A 178 36.08 -22.25 14.74
CA LEU A 178 35.12 -21.19 15.01
C LEU A 178 34.30 -20.91 13.74
N ILE A 179 32.99 -20.98 13.91
CA ILE A 179 32.01 -20.65 12.89
C ILE A 179 31.54 -19.24 13.17
N ILE A 180 31.62 -18.39 12.16
CA ILE A 180 31.06 -17.05 12.19
C ILE A 180 29.70 -17.08 11.51
N SER A 181 28.68 -16.59 12.22
CA SER A 181 27.41 -16.17 11.64
C SER A 181 27.64 -14.88 10.89
N THR A 182 27.63 -14.91 9.57
CA THR A 182 27.70 -13.67 8.80
C THR A 182 26.31 -13.05 8.78
N ARG A 183 26.18 -11.87 9.39
CA ARG A 183 25.03 -11.01 9.12
C ARG A 183 25.24 -10.43 7.73
N LYS A 184 24.42 -10.81 6.75
CA LYS A 184 24.31 -9.97 5.55
C LYS A 184 23.91 -8.60 6.02
N HIS A 185 24.68 -7.60 5.62
CA HIS A 185 24.27 -6.22 5.75
C HIS A 185 23.01 -6.10 4.89
N THR A 186 21.83 -6.22 5.51
CA THR A 186 20.57 -6.01 4.82
C THR A 186 20.61 -4.55 4.39
N GLY A 187 20.92 -4.29 3.12
CA GLY A 187 20.82 -2.94 2.59
C GLY A 187 19.40 -2.45 2.85
N THR A 188 19.24 -1.27 3.44
CA THR A 188 17.93 -0.65 3.57
C THR A 188 17.30 -0.53 2.19
N VAL A 189 16.08 -1.03 2.02
CA VAL A 189 15.34 -0.87 0.77
C VAL A 189 14.70 0.51 0.77
N ASN A 190 14.92 1.25 -0.31
CA ASN A 190 14.25 2.51 -0.59
C ASN A 190 13.33 2.25 -1.78
N ILE A 191 12.03 2.15 -1.50
CA ILE A 191 11.01 1.91 -2.50
C ILE A 191 10.21 3.18 -2.76
N ILE A 192 10.05 3.56 -4.02
CA ILE A 192 9.09 4.58 -4.43
C ILE A 192 7.83 3.88 -4.92
N TYR A 193 6.71 4.21 -4.29
CA TYR A 193 5.38 3.82 -4.71
C TYR A 193 4.83 4.87 -5.68
N ALA A 194 4.96 4.60 -6.98
CA ALA A 194 4.51 5.50 -8.04
C ALA A 194 3.09 5.12 -8.49
N LEU A 195 2.12 5.98 -8.19
CA LEU A 195 0.71 5.73 -8.44
C LEU A 195 0.18 6.65 -9.54
N ASP A 196 -0.32 6.05 -10.63
CA ASP A 196 -1.05 6.78 -11.66
C ASP A 196 -2.39 7.27 -11.10
N SER A 197 -2.61 8.57 -11.20
CA SER A 197 -3.85 9.24 -10.82
C SER A 197 -4.70 9.58 -12.04
N SER A 198 -4.49 8.96 -13.19
CA SER A 198 -5.30 9.15 -14.39
C SER A 198 -6.80 8.89 -14.15
N ALA A 199 -7.65 9.46 -15.00
CA ALA A 199 -9.10 9.40 -14.85
C ALA A 199 -9.65 7.96 -14.88
N SER A 200 -8.95 7.05 -15.56
CA SER A 200 -9.27 5.62 -15.64
C SER A 200 -9.05 4.88 -14.32
N MET A 201 -8.18 5.41 -13.44
CA MET A 201 -7.94 4.88 -12.10
C MET A 201 -9.05 5.24 -11.10
N LYS A 202 -9.96 6.17 -11.43
CA LYS A 202 -11.00 6.65 -10.49
C LYS A 202 -11.85 5.50 -9.92
N GLY A 203 -12.25 5.64 -8.65
CA GLY A 203 -13.13 4.70 -7.97
C GLY A 203 -12.36 3.54 -7.36
N THR A 204 -12.81 2.30 -7.62
CA THR A 204 -12.32 1.10 -6.93
C THR A 204 -10.84 0.81 -7.17
N LYS A 205 -10.28 1.15 -8.34
CA LYS A 205 -8.85 0.95 -8.64
C LYS A 205 -7.97 1.85 -7.77
N LEU A 206 -8.23 3.16 -7.75
CA LEU A 206 -7.48 4.11 -6.93
C LEU A 206 -7.57 3.76 -5.45
N HIS A 207 -8.76 3.38 -4.99
CA HIS A 207 -8.98 2.93 -3.61
C HIS A 207 -8.11 1.71 -3.27
N ALA A 208 -8.13 0.67 -4.11
CA ALA A 208 -7.30 -0.50 -3.88
C ALA A 208 -5.80 -0.17 -3.89
N CYS A 209 -5.37 0.73 -4.78
CA CYS A 209 -3.98 1.18 -4.83
C CYS A 209 -3.58 2.00 -3.59
N ARG A 210 -4.48 2.83 -3.04
CA ARG A 210 -4.22 3.53 -1.76
C ARG A 210 -4.03 2.54 -0.62
N ARG A 211 -4.94 1.59 -0.46
CA ARG A 211 -4.86 0.55 0.58
C ARG A 211 -3.59 -0.28 0.44
N ALA A 212 -3.23 -0.66 -0.79
CA ALA A 212 -2.00 -1.39 -1.06
C ALA A 212 -0.74 -0.57 -0.71
N GLY A 213 -0.74 0.75 -1.00
CA GLY A 213 0.34 1.65 -0.62
C GLY A 213 0.48 1.80 0.89
N ILE A 214 -0.63 1.93 1.61
CA ILE A 214 -0.67 1.97 3.07
C ILE A 214 -0.10 0.67 3.66
N ALA A 215 -0.54 -0.49 3.13
CA ALA A 215 -0.04 -1.79 3.55
C ALA A 215 1.48 -1.94 3.29
N LEU A 216 1.97 -1.46 2.14
CA LEU A 216 3.39 -1.43 1.81
C LEU A 216 4.17 -0.55 2.81
N ALA A 217 3.71 0.68 3.05
CA ALA A 217 4.36 1.62 3.97
C ALA A 217 4.45 1.03 5.38
N TYR A 218 3.39 0.39 5.85
CA TYR A 218 3.37 -0.30 7.13
C TYR A 218 4.37 -1.48 7.16
N ARG A 219 4.35 -2.34 6.13
CA ARG A 219 5.26 -3.50 6.05
C ARG A 219 6.72 -3.09 5.98
N ALA A 220 7.03 -2.05 5.21
CA ALA A 220 8.36 -1.47 5.11
C ALA A 220 8.85 -0.89 6.43
N LEU A 221 7.97 -0.20 7.16
CA LEU A 221 8.30 0.35 8.48
C LEU A 221 8.73 -0.74 9.46
N GLN A 222 8.06 -1.90 9.47
CA GLN A 222 8.43 -3.05 10.32
C GLN A 222 9.86 -3.54 10.06
N ARG A 223 10.35 -3.39 8.83
CA ARG A 223 11.69 -3.81 8.40
C ARG A 223 12.73 -2.68 8.42
N LYS A 224 12.34 -1.47 8.85
CA LYS A 224 13.14 -0.24 8.80
C LYS A 224 13.56 0.16 7.37
N ASP A 225 12.76 -0.26 6.39
CA ASP A 225 12.88 0.19 5.02
C ASP A 225 12.16 1.53 4.84
N LYS A 226 12.53 2.27 3.78
CA LYS A 226 11.99 3.59 3.49
C LYS A 226 11.05 3.53 2.30
N VAL A 227 9.89 4.18 2.43
CA VAL A 227 8.91 4.31 1.35
C VAL A 227 8.81 5.77 0.93
N GLY A 228 8.92 6.02 -0.36
CA GLY A 228 8.56 7.28 -1.00
C GLY A 228 7.27 7.10 -1.79
N ILE A 229 6.60 8.20 -2.12
CA ILE A 229 5.38 8.20 -2.90
C ILE A 229 5.55 9.17 -4.05
N ILE A 230 5.12 8.79 -5.25
CA ILE A 230 4.92 9.72 -6.35
C ILE A 230 3.50 9.55 -6.86
N ILE A 231 2.74 10.63 -6.89
CA ILE A 231 1.41 10.68 -7.50
C ILE A 231 1.56 11.46 -8.80
N PHE A 232 1.26 10.82 -9.92
CA PHE A 232 1.46 11.41 -11.24
C PHE A 232 0.20 11.33 -12.11
N GLY A 233 0.11 12.25 -13.07
CA GLY A 233 -0.92 12.31 -14.11
C GLY A 233 -0.27 12.93 -15.34
N GLU A 234 -0.77 14.06 -15.84
CA GLU A 234 -0.06 14.89 -16.85
C GLU A 234 1.34 15.36 -16.39
N ARG A 235 1.51 15.55 -15.08
CA ARG A 235 2.76 15.88 -14.39
C ARG A 235 2.80 15.21 -13.01
N VAL A 236 3.95 15.19 -12.37
CA VAL A 236 4.06 14.87 -10.95
C VAL A 236 3.32 15.94 -10.14
N LYS A 237 2.39 15.51 -9.28
CA LYS A 237 1.61 16.40 -8.41
C LYS A 237 2.17 16.48 -7.01
N ASP A 238 2.46 15.30 -6.46
CA ASP A 238 2.93 15.12 -5.11
C ASP A 238 4.05 14.09 -5.15
N ALA A 239 5.09 14.39 -4.42
CA ALA A 239 6.26 13.56 -4.28
C ALA A 239 6.74 13.60 -2.83
N VAL A 240 6.96 12.43 -2.25
CA VAL A 240 7.55 12.24 -0.93
C VAL A 240 8.80 11.41 -1.11
N ALA A 241 9.94 11.96 -0.68
CA ALA A 241 11.20 11.22 -0.67
C ALA A 241 11.09 9.99 0.25
N PRO A 242 11.87 8.91 0.01
CA PRO A 242 11.86 7.74 0.87
C PRO A 242 12.05 8.08 2.34
N THR A 243 11.03 7.79 3.15
CA THR A 243 10.97 8.10 4.57
C THR A 243 10.44 6.92 5.38
N THR A 244 10.70 6.92 6.68
CA THR A 244 10.06 6.03 7.67
C THR A 244 8.88 6.70 8.36
N ASP A 245 8.58 7.96 8.02
CA ASP A 245 7.42 8.67 8.58
C ASP A 245 6.13 8.20 7.93
N PHE A 246 5.47 7.26 8.60
CA PHE A 246 4.21 6.69 8.16
C PHE A 246 3.09 7.73 8.08
N SER A 247 3.08 8.75 8.94
CA SER A 247 2.00 9.74 8.99
C SER A 247 1.97 10.58 7.72
N ILE A 248 3.13 11.06 7.27
CA ILE A 248 3.28 11.81 6.02
C ILE A 248 2.85 10.96 4.82
N LEU A 249 3.25 9.68 4.80
CA LEU A 249 2.90 8.76 3.72
C LEU A 249 1.38 8.53 3.65
N ALA A 250 0.76 8.23 4.80
CA ALA A 250 -0.67 8.02 4.92
C ALA A 250 -1.46 9.27 4.49
N GLU A 251 -1.08 10.44 5.00
CA GLU A 251 -1.72 11.72 4.66
C GLU A 251 -1.69 11.98 3.15
N LYS A 252 -0.54 11.77 2.50
CA LYS A 252 -0.39 12.00 1.05
C LYS A 252 -1.18 11.01 0.20
N MET A 253 -1.27 9.74 0.59
CA MET A 253 -2.10 8.77 -0.11
C MET A 253 -3.59 9.07 0.02
N MET A 254 -4.02 9.56 1.19
CA MET A 254 -5.42 9.93 1.43
C MET A 254 -5.84 11.12 0.57
N HIS A 255 -5.08 12.21 0.55
CA HIS A 255 -5.46 13.43 -0.19
C HIS A 255 -5.39 13.32 -1.72
N MET A 256 -4.96 12.18 -2.26
CA MET A 256 -4.82 11.98 -3.69
C MET A 256 -6.16 12.16 -4.44
N THR A 257 -6.16 12.80 -5.60
CA THR A 257 -7.35 12.91 -6.47
C THR A 257 -7.00 12.58 -7.91
N ALA A 258 -7.95 11.96 -8.64
CA ALA A 258 -7.75 11.58 -10.04
C ALA A 258 -7.72 12.81 -10.97
N THR A 259 -6.84 12.84 -11.97
CA THR A 259 -6.70 13.87 -13.01
C THR A 259 -6.59 13.29 -14.42
N ARG A 260 -6.37 14.16 -15.40
CA ARG A 260 -6.23 13.80 -16.81
C ARG A 260 -4.77 13.41 -17.14
N GLN A 261 -4.63 12.50 -18.11
CA GLN A 261 -3.39 12.02 -18.74
C GLN A 261 -2.38 11.32 -17.82
N THR A 262 -1.39 10.66 -18.44
CA THR A 262 -0.35 9.89 -17.77
C THR A 262 1.03 10.16 -18.39
N ASN A 263 1.90 10.82 -17.65
CA ASN A 263 3.27 11.18 -18.03
C ASN A 263 4.28 10.34 -17.22
N PHE A 264 4.64 9.21 -17.80
CA PHE A 264 5.62 8.28 -17.20
C PHE A 264 7.03 8.86 -17.15
N VAL A 265 7.43 9.64 -18.16
CA VAL A 265 8.79 10.16 -18.30
C VAL A 265 9.13 11.07 -17.12
N ASP A 266 8.22 12.01 -16.83
CA ASP A 266 8.33 12.95 -15.71
C ASP A 266 8.39 12.20 -14.36
N MET A 267 7.53 11.19 -14.17
CA MET A 267 7.54 10.34 -12.98
C MET A 267 8.87 9.60 -12.79
N ILE A 268 9.42 8.98 -13.83
CA ILE A 268 10.68 8.21 -13.72
C ILE A 268 11.86 9.13 -13.41
N GLN A 269 11.89 10.33 -14.03
CA GLN A 269 12.93 11.33 -13.74
C GLN A 269 12.88 11.77 -12.28
N HIS A 270 11.71 12.16 -11.79
CA HIS A 270 11.53 12.53 -10.39
C HIS A 270 11.81 11.37 -9.42
N ALA A 271 11.42 10.14 -9.75
CA ALA A 271 11.76 8.97 -8.95
C ALA A 271 13.28 8.77 -8.84
N SER A 272 13.99 8.98 -9.94
CA SER A 272 15.45 8.88 -10.00
C SER A 272 16.12 9.96 -9.15
N GLU A 273 15.63 11.20 -9.20
CA GLU A 273 16.11 12.31 -8.36
C GLU A 273 15.95 11.99 -6.87
N LEU A 274 14.78 11.53 -6.44
CA LEU A 274 14.50 11.19 -5.04
C LEU A 274 15.35 10.01 -4.53
N LEU A 275 15.71 9.08 -5.41
CA LEU A 275 16.52 7.91 -5.09
C LEU A 275 18.03 8.15 -5.23
N THR A 276 18.47 9.22 -5.89
CA THR A 276 19.89 9.50 -6.15
C THR A 276 20.71 9.53 -4.85
N ASN A 277 20.19 10.24 -3.84
CA ASN A 277 20.87 10.42 -2.54
C ASN A 277 20.61 9.30 -1.51
N GLN A 278 19.83 8.27 -1.87
CA GLN A 278 19.56 7.17 -0.95
C GLN A 278 20.65 6.08 -1.03
N THR A 279 20.96 5.49 0.12
CA THR A 279 21.87 4.34 0.25
C THR A 279 21.09 3.04 0.35
N GLY A 280 21.64 1.95 -0.18
CA GLY A 280 20.98 0.65 -0.21
C GLY A 280 20.25 0.40 -1.52
N GLN A 281 19.30 -0.53 -1.51
CA GLN A 281 18.59 -0.92 -2.72
C GLN A 281 17.58 0.15 -3.11
N LYS A 282 17.50 0.46 -4.40
CA LYS A 282 16.61 1.48 -4.97
C LYS A 282 15.61 0.79 -5.88
N HIS A 283 14.33 0.96 -5.58
CA HIS A 283 13.27 0.34 -6.34
C HIS A 283 12.12 1.31 -6.59
N VAL A 284 11.52 1.25 -7.77
CA VAL A 284 10.32 1.99 -8.13
C VAL A 284 9.24 0.97 -8.50
N LEU A 285 8.15 0.99 -7.74
CA LEU A 285 6.97 0.18 -7.99
C LEU A 285 5.89 1.07 -8.62
N ILE A 286 5.57 0.82 -9.88
CA ILE A 286 4.63 1.61 -10.66
C ILE A 286 3.27 0.92 -10.67
N LEU A 287 2.20 1.65 -10.39
CA LEU A 287 0.82 1.19 -10.49
C LEU A 287 0.09 2.03 -11.53
N SER A 288 -0.34 1.40 -12.61
CA SER A 288 -1.01 2.09 -13.71
C SER A 288 -2.01 1.19 -14.43
N ASP A 289 -3.07 1.76 -14.96
CA ASP A 289 -4.00 1.10 -15.89
C ASP A 289 -3.83 1.53 -17.35
N ALA A 290 -2.90 2.45 -17.60
CA ALA A 290 -2.56 2.93 -18.92
C ALA A 290 -1.04 3.02 -19.13
N LEU A 291 -0.64 3.11 -20.39
CA LEU A 291 0.74 3.33 -20.83
C LEU A 291 0.99 4.82 -21.10
N PRO A 292 2.26 5.25 -21.32
CA PRO A 292 2.59 6.65 -21.57
C PRO A 292 1.79 7.23 -22.74
N THR A 293 1.04 8.30 -22.51
CA THR A 293 0.22 8.96 -23.54
C THR A 293 0.73 10.34 -23.93
N SER A 294 1.79 10.84 -23.27
CA SER A 294 2.24 12.24 -23.38
C SER A 294 3.69 12.31 -23.86
N GLY A 295 3.97 13.18 -24.84
CA GLY A 295 5.28 13.34 -25.50
C GLY A 295 5.22 13.16 -27.02
N THR A 296 6.34 13.41 -27.71
CA THR A 296 6.47 13.21 -29.17
C THR A 296 6.64 11.74 -29.54
N ASP A 297 7.41 10.97 -28.75
CA ASP A 297 7.46 9.50 -28.80
C ASP A 297 7.44 8.92 -27.37
N PRO A 298 6.25 8.88 -26.74
CA PRO A 298 6.12 8.53 -25.32
C PRO A 298 6.67 7.15 -24.97
N LYS A 299 6.64 6.20 -25.92
CA LYS A 299 7.06 4.81 -25.70
C LYS A 299 8.58 4.70 -25.68
N GLU A 300 9.26 5.28 -26.66
CA GLU A 300 10.72 5.24 -26.73
C GLU A 300 11.38 6.15 -25.67
N ASP A 301 10.76 7.29 -25.36
CA ASP A 301 11.23 8.15 -24.29
C ASP A 301 11.20 7.45 -22.92
N ALA A 302 10.10 6.73 -22.61
CA ALA A 302 9.99 5.96 -21.38
C ALA A 302 11.06 4.84 -21.28
N LYS A 303 11.29 4.11 -22.38
CA LYS A 303 12.34 3.07 -22.44
C LYS A 303 13.72 3.66 -22.16
N ARG A 304 14.05 4.79 -22.79
CA ARG A 304 15.34 5.47 -22.62
C ARG A 304 15.57 5.91 -21.19
N VAL A 305 14.57 6.52 -20.55
CA VAL A 305 14.70 7.01 -19.17
C VAL A 305 14.81 5.85 -18.18
N ILE A 306 14.04 4.77 -18.34
CA ILE A 306 14.18 3.56 -17.49
C ILE A 306 15.55 2.93 -17.65
N ALA A 307 16.05 2.75 -18.88
CA ALA A 307 17.37 2.18 -19.10
C ALA A 307 18.48 3.02 -18.43
N ASN A 308 18.38 4.35 -18.51
CA ASN A 308 19.32 5.26 -17.84
C ASN A 308 19.24 5.12 -16.31
N ALA A 309 18.03 5.16 -15.74
CA ALA A 309 17.83 4.99 -14.30
C ALA A 309 18.31 3.61 -13.81
N HIS A 310 18.14 2.56 -14.63
CA HIS A 310 18.63 1.23 -14.34
C HIS A 310 20.15 1.15 -14.29
N SER A 311 20.85 1.85 -15.18
CA SER A 311 22.31 1.97 -15.14
C SER A 311 22.84 2.66 -13.87
N GLN A 312 21.96 3.41 -13.17
CA GLN A 312 22.24 4.05 -11.88
C GLN A 312 21.85 3.17 -10.68
N GLY A 313 21.50 1.90 -10.91
CA GLY A 313 21.15 0.93 -9.87
C GLY A 313 19.70 1.01 -9.37
N ILE A 314 18.82 1.68 -10.11
CA ILE A 314 17.38 1.75 -9.79
C ILE A 314 16.66 0.63 -10.53
N THR A 315 15.85 -0.15 -9.82
CA THR A 315 15.04 -1.22 -10.43
C THR A 315 13.58 -0.81 -10.54
N PHE A 316 12.87 -1.31 -11.57
CA PHE A 316 11.49 -0.91 -11.85
C PHE A 316 10.57 -2.12 -12.01
N SER A 317 9.54 -2.19 -11.18
CA SER A 317 8.44 -3.15 -11.34
C SER A 317 7.13 -2.42 -11.63
N LEU A 318 6.23 -3.10 -12.32
CA LEU A 318 4.96 -2.53 -12.75
C LEU A 318 3.81 -3.46 -12.38
N ILE A 319 2.76 -2.90 -11.77
CA ILE A 319 1.48 -3.55 -11.52
C ILE A 319 0.45 -2.90 -12.45
N GLY A 320 0.05 -3.66 -13.46
CA GLY A 320 -0.89 -3.26 -14.49
C GLY A 320 -2.32 -3.64 -14.14
N VAL A 321 -3.20 -2.64 -13.95
CA VAL A 321 -4.61 -2.88 -13.59
C VAL A 321 -5.49 -2.86 -14.84
N LYS A 322 -5.88 -4.04 -15.35
CA LYS A 322 -6.67 -4.19 -16.59
C LYS A 322 -6.02 -3.54 -17.82
N LEU A 323 -4.71 -3.75 -18.01
CA LEU A 323 -4.00 -3.30 -19.21
C LEU A 323 -4.58 -3.96 -20.49
N ASN A 324 -4.64 -3.20 -21.58
CA ASN A 324 -4.89 -3.75 -22.91
C ASN A 324 -3.64 -4.48 -23.45
N THR A 325 -3.75 -5.12 -24.62
CA THR A 325 -2.66 -5.91 -25.22
C THR A 325 -1.41 -5.08 -25.51
N GLU A 326 -1.55 -3.93 -26.17
CA GLU A 326 -0.43 -2.99 -26.38
C GLU A 326 0.16 -2.50 -25.06
N GLY A 327 -0.74 -2.26 -24.09
CA GLY A 327 -0.51 -2.04 -22.65
C GLY A 327 0.55 -2.95 -22.07
N LEU A 328 0.22 -4.22 -22.16
CA LEU A 328 0.98 -5.31 -21.59
C LEU A 328 2.34 -5.46 -22.25
N ASP A 329 2.40 -5.34 -23.58
CA ASP A 329 3.65 -5.52 -24.32
C ASP A 329 4.65 -4.40 -24.00
N LEU A 330 4.23 -3.13 -23.96
CA LEU A 330 5.16 -2.07 -23.54
C LEU A 330 5.59 -2.26 -22.09
N ALA A 331 4.66 -2.59 -21.19
CA ALA A 331 4.99 -2.81 -19.79
C ALA A 331 6.03 -3.91 -19.59
N ARG A 332 5.95 -5.02 -20.36
CA ARG A 332 6.99 -6.07 -20.36
C ARG A 332 8.35 -5.51 -20.74
N HIS A 333 8.44 -4.77 -21.84
CA HIS A 333 9.70 -4.17 -22.29
C HIS A 333 10.27 -3.18 -21.26
N LEU A 334 9.44 -2.34 -20.64
CA LEU A 334 9.89 -1.38 -19.63
C LEU A 334 10.46 -2.09 -18.40
N VAL A 335 9.77 -3.12 -17.91
CA VAL A 335 10.22 -3.90 -16.75
C VAL A 335 11.48 -4.70 -17.05
N GLU A 336 11.61 -5.28 -18.25
CA GLU A 336 12.82 -5.97 -18.69
C GLU A 336 14.04 -5.03 -18.72
N LEU A 337 13.87 -3.82 -19.26
CA LEU A 337 14.91 -2.79 -19.25
C LEU A 337 15.22 -2.28 -17.83
N GLY A 338 14.22 -2.26 -16.95
CA GLY A 338 14.33 -1.80 -15.57
C GLY A 338 14.75 -2.87 -14.56
N GLY A 339 14.93 -4.13 -14.96
CA GLY A 339 15.37 -5.22 -14.09
C GLY A 339 14.37 -5.63 -12.99
N GLY A 340 13.07 -5.44 -13.19
CA GLY A 340 12.03 -5.79 -12.22
C GLY A 340 11.04 -6.87 -12.70
N LYS A 341 9.80 -6.80 -12.21
CA LYS A 341 8.70 -7.70 -12.60
C LYS A 341 7.44 -6.95 -13.02
N LEU A 342 6.70 -7.58 -13.93
CA LEU A 342 5.38 -7.16 -14.36
C LEU A 342 4.34 -8.05 -13.69
N TYR A 343 3.39 -7.42 -13.01
CA TYR A 343 2.21 -8.06 -12.44
C TYR A 343 0.98 -7.58 -13.18
N GLN A 344 0.19 -8.51 -13.69
CA GLN A 344 -1.08 -8.19 -14.33
C GLN A 344 -2.21 -8.50 -13.36
N VAL A 345 -3.07 -7.51 -13.15
CA VAL A 345 -4.19 -7.60 -12.22
C VAL A 345 -5.49 -7.37 -12.98
N ASN A 346 -6.41 -8.32 -12.86
CA ASN A 346 -7.74 -8.22 -13.49
C ASN A 346 -8.77 -7.62 -12.53
N ASP A 347 -8.61 -7.82 -11.22
CA ASP A 347 -9.44 -7.24 -10.18
C ASP A 347 -8.64 -6.33 -9.26
N ALA A 348 -9.15 -5.12 -9.00
CA ALA A 348 -8.52 -4.16 -8.11
C ALA A 348 -8.21 -4.76 -6.73
N GLY A 349 -9.00 -5.72 -6.25
CA GLY A 349 -8.76 -6.43 -4.99
C GLY A 349 -7.41 -7.16 -4.90
N GLU A 350 -6.84 -7.59 -6.03
CA GLU A 350 -5.58 -8.35 -6.07
C GLU A 350 -4.34 -7.45 -5.98
N VAL A 351 -4.47 -6.14 -6.20
CA VAL A 351 -3.36 -5.17 -6.24
C VAL A 351 -2.52 -5.25 -4.96
N LYS A 352 -3.18 -5.37 -3.80
CA LYS A 352 -2.50 -5.49 -2.50
C LYS A 352 -1.55 -6.68 -2.45
N GLY A 353 -2.02 -7.85 -2.88
CA GLY A 353 -1.22 -9.07 -2.89
C GLY A 353 0.04 -8.90 -3.74
N MET A 354 -0.11 -8.32 -4.94
CA MET A 354 1.00 -8.11 -5.87
C MET A 354 2.01 -7.08 -5.36
N VAL A 355 1.55 -5.99 -4.74
CA VAL A 355 2.43 -4.99 -4.10
C VAL A 355 3.28 -5.62 -3.02
N LEU A 356 2.67 -6.42 -2.13
CA LEU A 356 3.38 -7.05 -1.02
C LEU A 356 4.30 -8.17 -1.51
N GLU A 357 3.89 -8.97 -2.49
CA GLU A 357 4.73 -10.00 -3.11
C GLU A 357 6.01 -9.38 -3.72
N GLU A 358 5.85 -8.29 -4.46
CA GLU A 358 6.98 -7.60 -5.08
C GLU A 358 7.93 -7.03 -4.02
N TYR A 359 7.39 -6.42 -2.95
CA TYR A 359 8.19 -5.94 -1.83
C TYR A 359 8.98 -7.08 -1.14
N GLU A 360 8.36 -8.22 -0.90
CA GLU A 360 9.04 -9.40 -0.33
C GLU A 360 10.11 -9.95 -1.29
N ARG A 361 9.90 -9.90 -2.62
CA ARG A 361 10.91 -10.28 -3.62
C ARG A 361 12.13 -9.36 -3.58
N ILE A 362 11.91 -8.05 -3.57
CA ILE A 362 12.99 -7.06 -3.56
C ILE A 362 13.82 -7.20 -2.29
N THR A 363 13.15 -7.29 -1.14
CA THR A 363 13.83 -7.48 0.15
C THR A 363 14.51 -8.84 0.22
N SER A 364 13.96 -9.90 -0.38
CA SER A 364 14.62 -11.21 -0.47
C SER A 364 15.90 -11.19 -1.32
N ASN A 365 15.91 -10.39 -2.39
CA ASN A 365 17.09 -10.18 -3.23
C ASN A 365 18.13 -9.27 -2.57
N ALA A 366 17.74 -8.40 -1.63
CA ALA A 366 18.67 -7.66 -0.77
C ALA A 366 19.48 -8.59 0.17
N HIS A 367 18.99 -9.83 0.36
CA HIS A 367 19.64 -10.88 1.16
C HIS A 367 20.51 -11.82 0.32
N LEU A 368 20.77 -11.50 -0.97
CA LEU A 368 21.75 -12.18 -1.82
C LEU A 368 23.02 -11.33 -1.92
#